data_AF-A0A9J7ALV9-F1
#
_entry.id   AF-A0A9J7ALV9-F1
#
_cell.length_a   1.000
_cell.length_b   1.000
_cell.length_c   1.000
_cell.angle_alpha   90.00
_cell.angle_beta   90.00
_cell.angle_gamma   90.00
#
_symmetry.space_group_name_H-M   'P 1'
#
loop_
_entity.id
_entity.type
_entity.pdbx_description
1 polymer ?
#
loop_
_entity_poly.entity_id
_entity_poly.type
_entity_poly.pdbx_seq_one_letter_code
_entity_poly.pdbx_strand_id
1 'polypeptide(L)'
;MKLLFIFLVFLLLLPAHAVDSSYNTQEPLHGAEVPLHSAQPTWVSPQAAEIYLHKHRSPLMQGSHDDHVVSLYFFGEYQDRTLIGLERVKGADYEQFFSLLVFEKKELLGYYQYVPSFPSEVKNSGLVVFPKRFRPESANQNEIFSLANNQFPPLCFANNNACIEWQLPLLDTH
;
A
#
# COMPACT_ATOMS: atom_id res chain seq x y z
N MET A 1 61.86 19.28 -34.02
CA MET A 1 61.72 17.82 -34.25
C MET A 1 60.28 17.59 -34.71
N LYS A 2 59.97 17.49 -36.02
CA LYS A 2 60.09 16.29 -36.88
C LYS A 2 59.61 15.02 -36.18
N LEU A 3 58.37 14.58 -36.44
CA LEU A 3 58.13 13.34 -37.19
C LEU A 3 56.67 13.25 -37.69
N LEU A 4 56.58 12.95 -38.99
CA LEU A 4 55.43 12.54 -39.79
C LEU A 4 55.31 10.99 -39.70
N PHE A 5 54.25 10.41 -40.31
CA PHE A 5 54.00 8.99 -40.68
C PHE A 5 52.91 8.30 -39.83
N ILE A 6 51.92 7.55 -40.35
CA ILE A 6 51.52 7.14 -41.70
C ILE A 6 50.07 6.59 -41.59
N PHE A 7 49.30 6.71 -42.68
CA PHE A 7 48.01 6.05 -42.92
C PHE A 7 48.17 4.52 -43.00
N LEU A 8 47.30 3.74 -42.36
CA LEU A 8 47.03 2.39 -42.84
C LEU A 8 45.52 2.08 -42.78
N VAL A 9 44.91 2.12 -43.96
CA VAL A 9 43.61 1.56 -44.29
C VAL A 9 43.80 0.04 -44.39
N PHE A 10 42.99 -0.74 -43.68
CA PHE A 10 42.77 -2.14 -44.03
C PHE A 10 41.27 -2.34 -44.28
N LEU A 11 40.92 -2.26 -45.57
CA LEU A 11 39.74 -2.83 -46.16
C LEU A 11 39.86 -4.36 -46.04
N LEU A 12 38.92 -5.03 -45.39
CA LEU A 12 38.70 -6.46 -45.59
C LEU A 12 37.30 -6.65 -46.18
N LEU A 13 37.34 -7.24 -47.38
CA LEU A 13 36.22 -7.62 -48.22
C LEU A 13 35.45 -8.82 -47.64
N LEU A 14 34.16 -8.83 -47.96
CA LEU A 14 33.09 -9.79 -47.68
C LEU A 14 33.42 -11.25 -48.09
N PRO A 15 32.58 -12.21 -47.68
CA PRO A 15 31.67 -12.70 -48.72
C PRO A 15 30.20 -12.62 -48.32
N ALA A 16 29.41 -12.22 -49.32
CA ALA A 16 27.98 -12.43 -49.37
C ALA A 16 27.69 -13.93 -49.42
N HIS A 17 26.81 -14.40 -48.54
CA HIS A 17 26.03 -15.60 -48.79
C HIS A 17 24.57 -15.20 -48.96
N ALA A 18 24.16 -15.27 -50.23
CA ALA A 18 22.82 -15.19 -50.69
C ALA A 18 22.05 -16.46 -50.29
N VAL A 19 20.81 -16.24 -49.83
CA VAL A 19 19.58 -16.97 -50.18
C VAL A 19 19.58 -18.49 -49.94
N ASP A 20 18.73 -18.93 -49.00
CA ASP A 20 17.71 -19.90 -49.39
C ASP A 20 16.34 -19.56 -48.76
N SER A 21 15.32 -19.83 -49.56
CA SER A 21 13.94 -19.44 -49.44
C SER A 21 13.15 -20.53 -48.73
N SER A 22 12.38 -20.18 -47.71
CA SER A 22 11.11 -20.86 -47.48
C SER A 22 10.08 -19.84 -46.97
N TYR A 23 9.25 -19.38 -47.90
CA TYR A 23 7.93 -18.87 -47.57
C TYR A 23 7.16 -20.00 -46.90
N ASN A 24 6.78 -19.84 -45.64
CA ASN A 24 5.71 -20.64 -45.06
C ASN A 24 4.56 -19.70 -44.69
N THR A 25 3.55 -19.73 -45.55
CA THR A 25 2.24 -19.09 -45.37
C THR A 25 1.48 -19.87 -44.31
N GLN A 26 1.20 -19.26 -43.16
CA GLN A 26 0.18 -19.75 -42.23
C GLN A 26 -0.43 -18.58 -41.45
N GLU A 27 -1.56 -18.09 -41.93
CA GLU A 27 -2.67 -17.58 -41.11
C GLU A 27 -3.91 -18.42 -41.49
N PRO A 28 -4.95 -18.56 -40.64
CA PRO A 28 -5.14 -18.00 -39.30
C PRO A 28 -5.58 -19.08 -38.27
N LEU A 29 -5.16 -18.97 -37.02
CA LEU A 29 -5.85 -19.63 -35.92
C LEU A 29 -6.32 -18.58 -34.93
N HIS A 30 -7.61 -18.26 -35.10
CA HIS A 30 -8.59 -18.06 -34.05
C HIS A 30 -8.13 -17.20 -32.88
N GLY A 31 -8.68 -15.97 -32.81
CA GLY A 31 -8.44 -15.00 -31.76
C GLY A 31 -8.33 -15.65 -30.39
N ALA A 32 -7.13 -15.60 -29.83
CA ALA A 32 -7.00 -15.66 -28.39
C ALA A 32 -7.69 -14.39 -27.88
N GLU A 33 -8.94 -14.53 -27.44
CA GLU A 33 -9.49 -13.62 -26.46
C GLU A 33 -8.49 -13.59 -25.31
N VAL A 34 -7.67 -12.55 -25.25
CA VAL A 34 -6.95 -12.21 -24.03
C VAL A 34 -8.07 -11.94 -23.03
N PRO A 35 -8.24 -12.74 -21.95
CA PRO A 35 -9.29 -12.48 -21.00
C PRO A 35 -9.01 -11.11 -20.39
N LEU A 36 -9.83 -10.12 -20.77
CA LEU A 36 -9.85 -8.79 -20.16
C LEU A 36 -10.55 -8.92 -18.81
N HIS A 37 -9.94 -9.69 -17.92
CA HIS A 37 -10.16 -9.67 -16.49
C HIS A 37 -8.78 -9.72 -15.88
N SER A 38 -8.04 -8.61 -16.02
CA SER A 38 -7.00 -8.32 -15.04
C SER A 38 -7.71 -8.28 -13.70
N ALA A 39 -7.47 -9.29 -12.86
CA ALA A 39 -8.00 -9.33 -11.50
C ALA A 39 -7.69 -7.97 -10.88
N GLN A 40 -8.74 -7.20 -10.58
CA GLN A 40 -8.57 -5.91 -9.94
C GLN A 40 -7.83 -6.14 -8.62
N PRO A 41 -6.84 -5.32 -8.26
CA PRO A 41 -6.14 -5.51 -7.01
C PRO A 41 -7.14 -5.56 -5.85
N THR A 42 -6.95 -6.52 -4.95
CA THR A 42 -7.80 -6.67 -3.77
C THR A 42 -7.46 -5.65 -2.69
N TRP A 43 -6.31 -4.98 -2.80
CA TRP A 43 -5.85 -3.96 -1.87
C TRP A 43 -6.52 -2.61 -2.06
N VAL A 44 -6.54 -1.83 -0.98
CA VAL A 44 -7.15 -0.49 -0.93
C VAL A 44 -6.08 0.57 -1.07
N SER A 45 -6.21 1.45 -2.05
CA SER A 45 -5.34 2.63 -2.15
C SER A 45 -5.77 3.73 -1.16
N PRO A 46 -4.86 4.66 -0.80
CA PRO A 46 -5.23 5.83 0.01
C PRO A 46 -6.45 6.58 -0.54
N GLN A 47 -6.50 6.78 -1.86
CA GLN A 47 -7.63 7.43 -2.51
C GLN A 47 -8.93 6.60 -2.41
N ALA A 48 -8.85 5.28 -2.56
CA ALA A 48 -10.01 4.41 -2.40
C ALA A 48 -10.53 4.40 -0.95
N ALA A 49 -9.62 4.43 0.03
CA ALA A 49 -9.96 4.55 1.44
C ALA A 49 -10.65 5.90 1.74
N GLU A 50 -10.15 7.01 1.20
CA GLU A 50 -10.78 8.32 1.36
C GLU A 50 -12.22 8.33 0.81
N ILE A 51 -12.39 7.85 -0.42
CA ILE A 51 -13.72 7.70 -1.04
C ILE A 51 -14.64 6.85 -0.17
N TYR A 52 -14.14 5.74 0.36
CA TYR A 52 -14.90 4.86 1.25
C TYR A 52 -15.39 5.60 2.49
N LEU A 53 -14.49 6.33 3.18
CA LEU A 53 -14.81 7.02 4.42
C LEU A 53 -15.85 8.11 4.21
N HIS A 54 -15.77 8.87 3.11
CA HIS A 54 -16.78 9.86 2.77
C HIS A 54 -18.12 9.23 2.39
N LYS A 55 -18.10 8.18 1.55
CA LYS A 55 -19.31 7.48 1.10
C LYS A 55 -20.12 6.94 2.27
N HIS A 56 -19.45 6.38 3.27
CA HIS A 56 -20.07 5.78 4.46
C HIS A 56 -20.14 6.75 5.65
N ARG A 57 -19.92 8.06 5.44
CA ARG A 57 -20.01 9.10 6.48
C ARG A 57 -19.25 8.72 7.76
N SER A 58 -18.07 8.15 7.60
CA SER A 58 -17.30 7.61 8.72
C SER A 58 -17.09 8.67 9.81
N PRO A 59 -17.21 8.31 11.11
CA PRO A 59 -16.85 9.20 12.22
C PRO A 59 -15.43 9.76 12.11
N LEU A 60 -14.53 9.01 11.47
CA LEU A 60 -13.16 9.44 11.20
C LEU A 60 -13.08 10.71 10.36
N MET A 61 -14.10 11.01 9.55
CA MET A 61 -14.20 12.20 8.70
C MET A 61 -15.11 13.29 9.29
N GLN A 62 -15.68 13.08 10.48
CA GLN A 62 -16.52 14.10 11.10
C GLN A 62 -15.70 15.38 11.36
N GLY A 63 -16.23 16.51 10.92
CA GLY A 63 -15.57 17.82 11.05
C GLY A 63 -14.34 18.01 10.16
N SER A 64 -14.09 17.15 9.17
CA SER A 64 -12.86 17.25 8.35
C SER A 64 -12.77 18.46 7.43
N HIS A 65 -13.86 19.22 7.27
CA HIS A 65 -13.87 20.48 6.52
C HIS A 65 -13.11 21.61 7.23
N ASP A 66 -12.94 21.51 8.55
CA ASP A 66 -12.20 22.47 9.37
C ASP A 66 -10.74 22.04 9.59
N ASP A 67 -10.34 20.87 9.07
CA ASP A 67 -8.98 20.38 9.21
C ASP A 67 -8.02 21.16 8.30
N HIS A 68 -6.81 21.39 8.80
CA HIS A 68 -5.72 21.92 7.98
C HIS A 68 -5.16 20.87 7.01
N VAL A 69 -5.18 19.60 7.40
CA VAL A 69 -4.69 18.47 6.60
C VAL A 69 -5.57 17.26 6.84
N VAL A 70 -5.89 16.56 5.76
CA VAL A 70 -6.39 15.18 5.76
C VAL A 70 -5.50 14.39 4.80
N SER A 71 -4.77 13.42 5.32
CA SER A 71 -3.82 12.63 4.53
C SER A 71 -4.00 11.14 4.81
N LEU A 72 -3.97 10.32 3.76
CA LEU A 72 -4.02 8.87 3.86
C LEU A 72 -2.73 8.23 3.35
N TYR A 73 -2.24 7.22 4.06
CA TYR A 73 -0.97 6.56 3.81
C TYR A 73 -1.15 5.04 3.71
N PHE A 74 -0.56 4.43 2.69
CA PHE A 74 -0.50 2.97 2.56
C PHE A 74 0.73 2.43 3.29
N PHE A 75 0.53 1.52 4.26
CA PHE A 75 1.64 0.91 5.02
C PHE A 75 1.99 -0.50 4.57
N GLY A 76 1.10 -1.16 3.84
CA GLY A 76 1.29 -2.50 3.33
C GLY A 76 0.03 -3.33 3.39
N GLU A 77 0.17 -4.57 2.96
CA GLU A 77 -0.91 -5.53 2.85
C GLU A 77 -0.47 -6.92 3.34
N TYR A 78 -1.45 -7.74 3.67
CA TYR A 78 -1.28 -9.16 3.90
C TYR A 78 -2.53 -9.90 3.43
N GLN A 79 -2.37 -10.77 2.44
CA GLN A 79 -3.49 -11.42 1.76
C GLN A 79 -4.51 -10.37 1.27
N ASP A 80 -5.78 -10.50 1.64
CA ASP A 80 -6.84 -9.56 1.27
C ASP A 80 -6.92 -8.34 2.20
N ARG A 81 -6.00 -8.15 3.15
CA ARG A 81 -6.06 -7.06 4.11
C ARG A 81 -5.07 -5.96 3.81
N THR A 82 -5.52 -4.72 3.91
CA THR A 82 -4.69 -3.53 3.70
C THR A 82 -4.69 -2.65 4.94
N LEU A 83 -3.50 -2.17 5.33
CA LEU A 83 -3.35 -1.19 6.41
C LEU A 83 -3.21 0.21 5.83
N ILE A 84 -4.16 1.07 6.17
CA ILE A 84 -4.16 2.49 5.81
C ILE A 84 -4.00 3.33 7.08
N GLY A 85 -3.11 4.32 7.07
CA GLY A 85 -3.09 5.37 8.08
C GLY A 85 -3.89 6.57 7.61
N LEU A 86 -4.64 7.19 8.52
CA LEU A 86 -5.29 8.49 8.33
C LEU A 86 -4.65 9.48 9.30
N GLU A 87 -4.14 10.58 8.77
CA GLU A 87 -3.67 11.72 9.53
C GLU A 87 -4.66 12.87 9.35
N ARG A 88 -5.03 13.49 10.47
CA ARG A 88 -5.82 14.72 10.48
C ARG A 88 -5.08 15.76 11.30
N VAL A 89 -4.93 16.97 10.77
CA VAL A 89 -4.33 18.11 11.48
C VAL A 89 -5.42 19.13 11.77
N LYS A 90 -5.66 19.42 13.05
CA LYS A 90 -6.81 20.20 13.50
C LYS A 90 -6.43 21.33 14.45
N GLY A 91 -7.34 22.30 14.54
CA GLY A 91 -7.25 23.39 15.49
C GLY A 91 -6.13 24.38 15.17
N ALA A 92 -6.17 25.53 15.84
CA ALA A 92 -5.21 26.60 15.61
C ALA A 92 -3.75 26.22 15.94
N ASP A 93 -3.57 25.20 16.80
CA ASP A 93 -2.25 24.72 17.23
C ASP A 93 -1.68 23.62 16.31
N TYR A 94 -2.35 23.29 15.20
CA TYR A 94 -1.93 22.27 14.23
C TYR A 94 -1.68 20.90 14.87
N GLU A 95 -2.56 20.48 15.78
CA GLU A 95 -2.44 19.20 16.47
C GLU A 95 -2.69 18.05 15.49
N GLN A 96 -1.82 17.03 15.52
CA GLN A 96 -1.87 15.88 14.64
C GLN A 96 -2.58 14.71 15.30
N PHE A 97 -3.54 14.12 14.60
CA PHE A 97 -4.29 12.94 15.04
C PHE A 97 -4.11 11.83 14.02
N PHE A 98 -3.63 10.67 14.50
CA PHE A 98 -3.39 9.51 13.65
C PHE A 98 -4.43 8.41 13.93
N SER A 99 -4.91 7.76 12.87
CA SER A 99 -5.76 6.58 12.95
C SER A 99 -5.22 5.48 12.04
N LEU A 100 -5.41 4.22 12.43
CA LEU A 100 -5.07 3.06 11.63
C LEU A 100 -6.33 2.31 11.23
N LEU A 101 -6.50 2.08 9.94
CA LEU A 101 -7.67 1.46 9.35
C LEU A 101 -7.25 0.14 8.72
N VAL A 102 -7.94 -0.94 9.06
CA VAL A 102 -7.75 -2.23 8.39
C VAL A 102 -8.91 -2.44 7.44
N PHE A 103 -8.60 -2.51 6.15
CA PHE A 103 -9.55 -2.94 5.14
C PHE A 103 -9.39 -4.43 4.92
N GLU A 104 -10.51 -5.13 4.67
CA GLU A 104 -10.52 -6.48 4.12
C GLU A 104 -11.20 -6.43 2.76
N LYS A 105 -10.45 -6.78 1.71
CA LYS A 105 -10.76 -6.51 0.31
C LYS A 105 -11.01 -5.01 0.13
N LYS A 106 -12.25 -4.59 -0.07
CA LYS A 106 -12.63 -3.19 -0.30
C LYS A 106 -13.51 -2.60 0.80
N GLU A 107 -13.74 -3.37 1.87
CA GLU A 107 -14.58 -2.96 2.99
C GLU A 107 -13.72 -2.64 4.21
N LEU A 108 -14.11 -1.63 4.98
CA LEU A 108 -13.45 -1.32 6.24
C LEU A 108 -13.85 -2.40 7.25
N LEU A 109 -12.86 -3.13 7.77
CA LEU A 109 -13.08 -4.13 8.82
C LEU A 109 -13.18 -3.48 10.20
N GLY A 110 -12.45 -2.38 10.39
CA GLY A 110 -12.45 -1.55 11.58
C GLY A 110 -11.17 -0.73 11.69
N TYR A 111 -10.98 -0.06 12.82
CA TYR A 111 -9.90 0.90 12.96
C TYR A 111 -9.53 1.19 14.43
N TYR A 112 -8.34 1.77 14.62
CA TYR A 112 -7.88 2.38 15.86
C TYR A 112 -7.80 3.90 15.67
N GLN A 113 -8.42 4.68 16.57
CA GLN A 113 -8.32 6.15 16.58
C GLN A 113 -7.26 6.62 17.57
N TYR A 114 -6.63 7.75 17.25
CA TYR A 114 -5.70 8.45 18.14
C TYR A 114 -4.46 7.62 18.51
N VAL A 115 -3.93 6.85 17.55
CA VAL A 115 -2.67 6.15 17.75
C VAL A 115 -1.53 7.18 17.92
N PRO A 116 -0.55 6.92 18.81
CA PRO A 116 0.48 7.92 19.11
C PRO A 116 1.48 8.11 17.95
N SER A 117 1.54 7.15 17.02
CA SER A 117 2.38 7.19 15.84
C SER A 117 1.85 6.19 14.82
N PHE A 118 2.11 6.46 13.55
CA PHE A 118 2.01 5.44 12.52
C PHE A 118 3.05 4.33 12.67
N PRO A 119 2.77 3.13 12.12
CA PRO A 119 3.76 2.09 11.97
C PRO A 119 4.84 2.50 10.97
N SER A 120 5.97 1.80 11.01
CA SER A 120 7.04 1.97 10.02
C SER A 120 6.82 1.11 8.78
N GLU A 121 6.20 -0.08 8.94
CA GLU A 121 5.94 -1.03 7.85
C GLU A 121 4.98 -2.14 8.28
N VAL A 122 4.41 -2.84 7.28
CA VAL A 122 3.82 -4.17 7.44
C VAL A 122 4.78 -5.21 6.84
N LYS A 123 5.13 -6.24 7.60
CA LYS A 123 5.98 -7.35 7.14
C LYS A 123 5.18 -8.32 6.28
N ASN A 124 5.88 -9.13 5.47
CA ASN A 124 5.26 -10.19 4.65
C ASN A 124 4.50 -11.24 5.49
N SER A 125 4.76 -11.34 6.80
CA SER A 125 3.99 -12.19 7.73
C SER A 125 2.65 -11.57 8.18
N GLY A 126 2.35 -10.34 7.78
CA GLY A 126 1.22 -9.55 8.27
C GLY A 126 1.51 -8.79 9.56
N LEU A 127 2.69 -8.98 10.17
CA LEU A 127 3.09 -8.27 11.37
C LEU A 127 3.24 -6.77 11.11
N VAL A 128 2.57 -5.95 11.90
CA VAL A 128 2.67 -4.49 11.85
C VAL A 128 3.78 -4.02 12.80
N VAL A 129 4.77 -3.31 12.27
CA VAL A 129 5.94 -2.88 13.05
C VAL A 129 5.86 -1.39 13.31
N PHE A 130 5.87 -1.02 14.59
CA PHE A 130 5.94 0.37 15.02
C PHE A 130 7.38 0.83 15.31
N PRO A 131 7.66 2.14 15.21
CA PRO A 131 8.91 2.71 15.71
C PRO A 131 9.19 2.30 17.17
N LYS A 132 10.46 2.14 17.55
CA LYS A 132 10.86 1.61 18.87
C LYS A 132 10.18 2.31 20.06
N ARG A 133 10.00 3.64 20.00
CA ARG A 133 9.37 4.44 21.08
C ARG A 133 7.85 4.26 21.19
N PHE A 134 7.22 3.70 20.15
CA PHE A 134 5.77 3.49 20.05
C PHE A 134 5.46 2.03 19.79
N ARG A 135 6.27 1.10 20.32
CA ARG A 135 5.95 -0.32 20.23
C ARG A 135 4.77 -0.62 21.17
N PRO A 136 3.71 -1.30 20.70
CA PRO A 136 2.69 -1.78 21.60
C PRO A 136 3.30 -2.72 22.64
N GLU A 137 3.00 -2.49 23.92
CA GLU A 137 3.30 -3.42 24.99
C GLU A 137 2.29 -4.55 24.93
N SER A 138 2.80 -5.76 24.86
CA SER A 138 1.98 -6.95 24.99
C SER A 138 2.69 -7.95 25.88
N ALA A 139 1.91 -8.64 26.70
CA ALA A 139 2.38 -9.74 27.53
C ALA A 139 2.56 -11.05 26.72
N ASN A 140 1.95 -11.15 25.53
CA ASN A 140 1.90 -12.37 24.71
C ASN A 140 2.24 -12.09 23.24
N GLN A 141 3.01 -12.97 22.57
CA GLN A 141 3.34 -12.80 21.15
C GLN A 141 2.12 -12.79 20.21
N ASN A 142 0.96 -13.31 20.65
CA ASN A 142 -0.31 -13.34 19.91
C ASN A 142 -1.12 -12.02 19.99
N GLU A 143 -0.73 -11.09 20.84
CA GLU A 143 -1.35 -9.77 21.04
C GLU A 143 -0.60 -8.66 20.27
N ILE A 144 0.45 -9.03 19.53
CA ILE A 144 1.15 -8.11 18.64
C ILE A 144 0.24 -7.82 17.44
N PHE A 145 0.06 -6.54 17.11
CA PHE A 145 -0.79 -6.13 15.99
C PHE A 145 -0.33 -6.78 14.68
N SER A 146 -1.19 -7.63 14.12
CA SER A 146 -0.94 -8.37 12.90
C SER A 146 -2.19 -8.41 12.04
N LEU A 147 -2.02 -8.15 10.75
CA LEU A 147 -3.08 -8.30 9.75
C LEU A 147 -3.48 -9.77 9.54
N ALA A 148 -2.63 -10.73 9.94
CA ALA A 148 -2.94 -12.15 9.86
C ALA A 148 -3.93 -12.63 10.93
N ASN A 149 -4.17 -11.83 11.99
CA ASN A 149 -5.02 -12.23 13.10
C ASN A 149 -6.50 -12.03 12.78
N ASN A 150 -7.37 -12.95 13.20
CA ASN A 150 -8.82 -12.78 13.06
C ASN A 150 -9.45 -11.83 14.08
N GLN A 151 -8.69 -11.42 15.09
CA GLN A 151 -9.10 -10.51 16.13
C GLN A 151 -8.07 -9.40 16.28
N PHE A 152 -8.55 -8.19 16.54
CA PHE A 152 -7.76 -6.98 16.72
C PHE A 152 -7.89 -6.54 18.18
N PRO A 153 -6.96 -6.94 19.06
CA PRO A 153 -7.01 -6.54 20.47
C PRO A 153 -6.66 -5.06 20.65
N PRO A 154 -6.92 -4.46 21.81
CA PRO A 154 -6.52 -3.09 22.09
C PRO A 154 -5.01 -2.89 21.94
N LEU A 155 -4.59 -1.72 21.43
CA LEU A 155 -3.18 -1.35 21.33
C LEU A 155 -2.75 -0.57 22.58
N CYS A 156 -2.02 -1.23 23.47
CA CYS A 156 -1.44 -0.61 24.65
C CYS A 156 -0.02 -0.15 24.35
N PHE A 157 0.36 1.09 24.67
CA PHE A 157 1.72 1.61 24.42
C PHE A 157 2.37 1.98 25.75
N ALA A 158 3.65 1.66 25.92
CA ALA A 158 4.41 1.86 27.17
C ALA A 158 4.28 3.25 27.80
N ASN A 159 4.18 4.27 26.94
CA ASN A 159 4.18 5.67 27.36
C ASN A 159 2.75 6.22 27.55
N ASN A 160 1.71 5.37 27.43
CA ASN A 160 0.32 5.76 27.55
C ASN A 160 -0.39 4.85 28.57
N ASN A 161 -1.01 5.45 29.59
CA ASN A 161 -1.72 4.72 30.64
C ASN A 161 -3.05 4.10 30.15
N ALA A 162 -3.45 4.34 28.90
CA ALA A 162 -4.66 3.80 28.30
C ALA A 162 -4.33 3.05 26.99
N CYS A 163 -4.98 1.91 26.80
CA CYS A 163 -4.96 1.18 25.53
C CYS A 163 -5.96 1.79 24.55
N ILE A 164 -5.65 1.68 23.27
CA ILE A 164 -6.52 2.15 22.19
C ILE A 164 -7.36 0.98 21.72
N GLU A 165 -8.66 1.08 21.97
CA GLU A 165 -9.62 0.05 21.62
C GLU A 165 -9.83 -0.07 20.11
N TRP A 166 -10.06 -1.29 19.65
CA TRP A 166 -10.51 -1.57 18.29
C TRP A 166 -11.95 -1.11 18.10
N GLN A 167 -12.21 -0.37 17.03
CA GLN A 167 -13.54 0.13 16.70
C GLN A 167 -14.07 -0.54 15.45
N LEU A 168 -15.31 -1.03 15.53
CA LEU A 168 -16.04 -1.48 14.36
C LEU A 168 -16.51 -0.28 13.53
N PRO A 169 -16.55 -0.40 12.19
CA PRO A 169 -17.18 0.61 11.37
C PRO A 169 -18.65 0.70 11.77
N LEU A 170 -19.15 1.92 11.91
CA LEU A 170 -20.59 2.13 12.04
C LEU A 170 -21.22 1.67 10.73
N LEU A 171 -21.89 0.51 10.76
CA LEU A 171 -22.80 0.12 9.70
C LEU A 171 -23.96 1.10 9.79
N ASP A 172 -24.23 1.84 8.71
CA ASP A 172 -25.46 2.62 8.58
C ASP A 172 -26.64 1.62 8.70
N THR A 173 -27.18 1.48 9.90
CA THR A 173 -28.48 0.84 10.11
C THR A 173 -29.52 1.84 9.64
N HIS A 174 -29.84 1.79 8.36
CA HIS A 174 -30.98 2.52 7.80
C HIS A 174 -32.28 2.18 8.54
#